data_AF-A0A6J4M2L6-F1
#
_entry.id   AF-A0A6J4M2L6-F1
#
_cell.length_a   1.000
_cell.length_b   1.000
_cell.length_c   1.000
_cell.angle_alpha   90.00
_cell.angle_beta   90.00
_cell.angle_gamma   90.00
#
_symmetry.space_group_name_H-M   'P 1'
#
loop_
_entity.id
_entity.type
_entity.pdbx_description
1 polymer ?
#
loop_
_entity_poly.entity_id
_entity_poly.type
_entity_poly.pdbx_seq_one_letter_code
_entity_poly.pdbx_strand_id
1 'polypeptide(L)'
;MKRTAIVLLALAAGLAGCGWATGPDFASTEAGFSARGGLRALTLRNASPHPVHYVALEEETSHMVDLNPNPAEWRSVQPGAEPSIPYSELDGYRAGAEWAVVHWWSQGTWGRLRVAIR
;
A
#
# COMPACT_ATOMS: atom_id res chain seq x y z
N MET A 1 5.11 14.87 -62.91
CA MET A 1 5.54 13.95 -61.83
C MET A 1 6.13 14.75 -60.69
N LYS A 2 5.43 14.91 -59.57
CA LYS A 2 6.01 15.30 -58.28
C LYS A 2 5.14 14.70 -57.17
N ARG A 3 5.79 13.96 -56.29
CA ARG A 3 5.22 13.01 -55.34
C ARG A 3 4.67 13.71 -54.11
N THR A 4 3.55 13.17 -53.67
CA THR A 4 2.78 13.35 -52.43
C THR A 4 3.62 13.37 -51.17
N ALA A 5 3.23 14.20 -50.18
CA ALA A 5 3.33 13.88 -48.76
C ALA A 5 2.35 14.76 -47.98
N ILE A 6 1.19 14.20 -47.62
CA ILE A 6 0.27 14.77 -46.63
C ILE A 6 0.65 14.13 -45.30
N VAL A 7 1.22 14.92 -44.39
CA VAL A 7 1.49 14.49 -43.02
C VAL A 7 0.20 14.65 -42.23
N LEU A 8 -0.49 13.54 -41.99
CA LEU A 8 -1.61 13.46 -41.05
C LEU A 8 -1.04 13.39 -39.63
N LEU A 9 -1.12 14.51 -38.91
CA LEU A 9 -0.86 14.58 -37.47
C LEU A 9 -2.07 13.94 -36.77
N ALA A 10 -1.96 12.68 -36.37
CA ALA A 10 -2.94 12.05 -35.51
C ALA A 10 -2.82 12.64 -34.10
N LEU A 11 -3.77 13.50 -33.73
CA LEU A 11 -3.96 13.99 -32.38
C LEU A 11 -4.39 12.79 -31.51
N ALA A 12 -3.47 12.22 -30.74
CA ALA A 12 -3.82 11.22 -29.75
C ALA A 12 -4.65 11.89 -28.64
N ALA A 13 -5.93 11.55 -28.59
CA ALA A 13 -6.84 11.93 -27.53
C ALA A 13 -6.33 11.36 -26.20
N GLY A 14 -5.64 12.18 -25.41
CA GLY A 14 -5.38 11.93 -24.00
C GLY A 14 -6.68 12.07 -23.22
N LEU A 15 -7.51 11.03 -23.25
CA LEU A 15 -8.53 10.84 -22.24
C LEU A 15 -7.80 10.69 -20.91
N ALA A 16 -7.73 11.77 -20.14
CA ALA A 16 -7.60 11.71 -18.69
C ALA A 16 -8.86 11.01 -18.17
N GLY A 17 -8.89 9.69 -18.31
CA GLY A 17 -9.78 8.86 -17.55
C GLY A 17 -9.39 9.05 -16.10
N CYS A 18 -10.21 9.78 -15.35
CA CYS A 18 -10.36 9.56 -13.92
C CYS A 18 -10.79 8.10 -13.76
N GLY A 19 -9.81 7.20 -13.77
CA GLY A 19 -9.98 5.78 -13.53
C GLY A 19 -10.39 5.63 -12.08
N TRP A 20 -11.68 5.39 -11.88
CA TRP A 20 -12.25 4.81 -10.69
C TRP A 20 -11.59 3.43 -10.53
N ALA A 21 -10.55 3.42 -9.68
CA ALA A 21 -9.89 2.26 -9.11
C ALA A 21 -10.92 1.16 -8.77
N THR A 22 -11.01 0.15 -9.63
CA THR A 22 -11.86 -1.04 -9.45
C THR A 22 -11.02 -2.31 -9.52
N GLY A 23 -9.80 -2.25 -8.95
CA GLY A 23 -9.08 -3.42 -8.44
C GLY A 23 -9.03 -3.37 -6.91
N PRO A 24 -8.58 -4.43 -6.21
CA PRO A 24 -8.18 -4.31 -4.81
C PRO A 24 -6.84 -3.56 -4.83
N ASP A 25 -6.93 -2.27 -5.06
CA ASP A 25 -5.77 -1.42 -5.20
C ASP A 25 -5.12 -1.27 -3.83
N PHE A 26 -3.81 -1.33 -3.80
CA PHE A 26 -3.08 -1.16 -2.55
C PHE A 26 -3.39 0.24 -2.01
N ALA A 27 -3.76 0.32 -0.73
CA ALA A 27 -3.65 1.57 -0.01
C ALA A 27 -2.17 1.97 -0.04
N SER A 28 -1.84 3.11 -0.63
CA SER A 28 -0.47 3.47 -1.01
C SER A 28 -0.09 4.82 -0.44
N THR A 29 1.20 5.00 -0.19
CA THR A 29 1.79 6.25 0.31
C THR A 29 2.64 6.89 -0.78
N GLU A 30 2.85 8.20 -0.70
CA GLU A 30 3.82 8.89 -1.56
C GLU A 30 5.25 8.40 -1.33
N ALA A 31 5.53 7.78 -0.16
CA ALA A 31 6.81 7.18 0.18
C ALA A 31 7.07 5.82 -0.49
N GLY A 32 6.16 5.34 -1.36
CA GLY A 32 6.34 4.08 -2.09
C GLY A 32 6.09 2.83 -1.24
N PHE A 33 5.43 2.97 -0.09
CA PHE A 33 4.95 1.85 0.72
C PHE A 33 3.46 1.64 0.50
N SER A 34 3.03 0.40 0.41
CA SER A 34 1.62 0.11 0.18
C SER A 34 1.17 -1.21 0.81
N ALA A 35 -0.13 -1.32 1.07
CA ALA A 35 -0.74 -2.50 1.67
C ALA A 35 -2.08 -2.88 1.01
N ARG A 36 -2.35 -4.19 0.90
CA ARG A 36 -3.57 -4.75 0.29
C ARG A 36 -4.06 -5.97 1.06
N GLY A 37 -5.36 -6.02 1.34
CA GLY A 37 -5.97 -7.23 1.90
C GLY A 37 -6.28 -8.27 0.82
N GLY A 38 -6.00 -9.53 1.14
CA GLY A 38 -6.42 -10.70 0.39
C GLY A 38 -7.56 -11.45 1.11
N LEU A 39 -7.63 -12.77 0.90
CA LEU A 39 -8.64 -13.64 1.53
C LEU A 39 -8.25 -14.08 2.95
N ARG A 40 -6.96 -14.09 3.27
CA ARG A 40 -6.44 -14.60 4.56
C ARG A 40 -5.18 -13.89 5.04
N ALA A 41 -4.70 -12.92 4.26
CA ALA A 41 -3.42 -12.29 4.49
C ALA A 41 -3.43 -10.85 3.98
N LEU A 42 -2.66 -10.02 4.66
CA LEU A 42 -2.31 -8.68 4.28
C LEU A 42 -1.02 -8.73 3.47
N THR A 43 -1.04 -8.27 2.22
CA THR A 43 0.17 -8.14 1.41
C THR A 43 0.70 -6.72 1.55
N LEU A 44 1.97 -6.59 1.92
CA LEU A 44 2.69 -5.32 1.96
C LEU A 44 3.63 -5.25 0.77
N ARG A 45 3.87 -4.05 0.25
CA ARG A 45 4.87 -3.83 -0.79
C ARG A 45 5.72 -2.61 -0.46
N ASN A 46 7.03 -2.76 -0.57
CA ASN A 46 7.98 -1.65 -0.45
C ASN A 46 8.63 -1.36 -1.80
N ALA A 47 8.12 -0.35 -2.51
CA ALA A 47 8.70 0.17 -3.75
C ALA A 47 9.71 1.31 -3.51
N SER A 48 9.98 1.67 -2.25
CA SER A 48 10.96 2.69 -1.90
C SER A 48 12.39 2.12 -1.91
N PRO A 49 13.42 2.98 -2.05
CA PRO A 49 14.82 2.54 -1.98
C PRO A 49 15.31 2.30 -0.53
N HIS A 50 14.45 2.46 0.48
CA HIS A 50 14.80 2.32 1.89
C HIS A 50 13.94 1.25 2.59
N PRO A 51 14.43 0.60 3.66
CA PRO A 51 13.60 -0.25 4.47
C PRO A 51 12.40 0.52 5.04
N VAL A 52 11.24 -0.13 5.08
CA VAL A 52 10.04 0.39 5.76
C VAL A 52 9.81 -0.45 7.00
N HIS A 53 9.73 0.22 8.15
CA HIS A 53 9.42 -0.41 9.43
C HIS A 53 7.92 -0.31 9.68
N TYR A 54 7.29 -1.37 10.17
CA TYR A 54 5.84 -1.40 10.33
C TYR A 54 5.37 -2.22 11.54
N VAL A 55 4.17 -1.88 11.98
CA VAL A 55 3.31 -2.68 12.86
C VAL A 55 1.94 -2.75 12.20
N ALA A 56 1.34 -3.94 12.19
CA ALA A 56 0.04 -4.18 11.57
C ALA A 56 -0.94 -4.69 12.63
N LEU A 57 -2.01 -3.93 12.82
CA LEU A 57 -3.00 -4.12 13.88
C LEU A 57 -4.38 -4.32 13.25
N GLU A 58 -5.24 -5.03 13.96
CA GLU A 58 -6.69 -4.92 13.77
C GLU A 58 -7.16 -3.48 14.13
N GLU A 59 -8.19 -2.97 13.45
CA GLU A 59 -8.61 -1.57 13.57
C GLU A 59 -9.00 -1.13 14.99
N GLU A 60 -9.85 -1.89 15.69
CA GLU A 60 -10.27 -1.58 17.06
C GLU A 60 -9.03 -1.53 17.99
N THR A 61 -8.12 -2.48 17.82
CA THR A 61 -6.85 -2.55 18.54
C THR A 61 -5.96 -1.34 18.26
N SER A 62 -5.91 -0.88 17.00
CA SER A 62 -5.14 0.32 16.63
C SER A 62 -5.61 1.60 17.31
N HIS A 63 -6.88 1.66 17.75
CA HIS A 63 -7.42 2.81 18.48
C HIS A 63 -7.16 2.74 20.00
N MET A 64 -6.78 1.58 20.52
CA MET A 64 -6.53 1.36 21.95
C MET A 64 -5.05 1.53 22.33
N VAL A 65 -4.15 1.51 21.35
CA VAL A 65 -2.71 1.55 21.58
C VAL A 65 -2.15 2.92 21.21
N ASP A 66 -1.41 3.54 22.12
CA ASP A 66 -0.60 4.71 21.81
C ASP A 66 0.73 4.25 21.20
N LEU A 67 0.85 4.39 19.88
CA LEU A 67 2.02 3.96 19.13
C LEU A 67 2.98 5.13 18.90
N ASN A 68 4.18 4.98 19.43
CA ASN A 68 5.33 5.80 19.03
C ASN A 68 6.18 5.03 18.00
N PRO A 69 6.61 5.63 16.88
CA PRO A 69 7.52 4.97 15.94
C PRO A 69 8.80 4.50 16.63
N ASN A 70 9.01 3.17 16.66
CA ASN A 70 10.22 2.55 17.16
C ASN A 70 10.79 1.58 16.11
N PRO A 71 11.55 2.09 15.12
CA PRO A 71 12.07 1.27 14.01
C PRO A 71 12.91 0.07 14.46
N ALA A 72 13.54 0.15 15.64
CA ALA A 72 14.38 -0.92 16.18
C ALA A 72 13.58 -2.16 16.64
N GLU A 73 12.31 -1.97 17.02
CA GLU A 73 11.44 -3.05 17.50
C GLU A 73 10.41 -3.48 16.46
N TRP A 74 10.16 -2.64 15.45
CA TRP A 74 9.17 -2.90 14.42
C TRP A 74 9.70 -3.86 13.35
N ARG A 75 8.78 -4.64 12.77
CA ARG A 75 9.09 -5.52 11.63
C ARG A 75 9.50 -4.65 10.45
N SER A 76 10.36 -5.16 9.56
CA SER A 76 10.80 -4.42 8.37
C SER A 76 10.44 -5.11 7.07
N VAL A 77 10.13 -4.30 6.04
CA VAL A 77 10.03 -4.72 4.65
C VAL A 77 11.20 -4.11 3.90
N GLN A 78 12.06 -4.96 3.35
CA GLN A 78 13.24 -4.52 2.58
C GLN A 78 12.83 -3.91 1.23
N PRO A 79 13.68 -3.04 0.63
CA PRO A 79 13.43 -2.49 -0.70
C PRO A 79 13.10 -3.57 -1.74
N GLY A 80 12.03 -3.36 -2.50
CA GLY A 80 11.55 -4.30 -3.53
C GLY A 80 10.84 -5.55 -3.01
N ALA A 81 10.74 -5.74 -1.69
CA ALA A 81 10.09 -6.90 -1.11
C ALA A 81 8.55 -6.74 -1.04
N GLU A 82 7.87 -7.87 -1.12
CA GLU A 82 6.41 -7.96 -1.05
C GLU A 82 5.95 -9.11 -0.14
N PRO A 83 6.08 -8.98 1.20
CA PRO A 83 5.67 -10.04 2.11
C PRO A 83 4.15 -10.11 2.27
N SER A 84 3.65 -11.32 2.49
CA SER A 84 2.26 -11.57 2.91
C SER A 84 2.23 -11.98 4.38
N ILE A 85 1.38 -11.32 5.16
CA ILE A 85 1.20 -11.53 6.60
C ILE A 85 -0.17 -12.17 6.81
N PRO A 86 -0.25 -13.41 7.32
CA PRO A 86 -1.51 -14.02 7.70
C PRO A 86 -2.27 -13.15 8.71
N TYR A 87 -3.60 -13.07 8.61
CA TYR A 87 -4.38 -12.24 9.53
C TYR A 87 -4.25 -12.66 11.00
N SER A 88 -4.00 -13.94 11.26
CA SER A 88 -3.70 -14.47 12.59
C SER A 88 -2.42 -13.91 13.22
N GLU A 89 -1.56 -13.25 12.44
CA GLU A 89 -0.33 -12.59 12.91
C GLU A 89 -0.49 -11.07 13.07
N LEU A 90 -1.67 -10.53 12.76
CA LEU A 90 -1.99 -9.13 13.07
C LEU A 90 -2.30 -9.02 14.55
N ASP A 91 -1.72 -8.00 15.19
CA ASP A 91 -1.89 -7.79 16.61
C ASP A 91 -3.36 -7.39 16.90
N GLY A 92 -3.97 -8.10 17.85
CA GLY A 92 -5.37 -7.90 18.23
C GLY A 92 -6.41 -8.48 17.27
N TYR A 93 -6.00 -9.23 16.25
CA TYR A 93 -6.93 -9.81 15.28
C TYR A 93 -8.02 -10.68 15.91
N ARG A 94 -9.25 -10.48 15.42
CA ARG A 94 -10.42 -11.31 15.72
C ARG A 94 -11.02 -11.81 14.41
N ALA A 95 -11.50 -13.05 14.41
CA ALA A 95 -12.21 -13.60 13.26
C ALA A 95 -13.42 -12.71 12.92
N GLY A 96 -13.55 -12.34 11.64
CA GLY A 96 -14.58 -11.41 11.18
C GLY A 96 -14.20 -9.93 11.23
N ALA A 97 -12.98 -9.58 11.65
CA ALA A 97 -12.48 -8.21 11.50
C ALA A 97 -12.45 -7.80 10.01
N GLU A 98 -12.94 -6.59 9.72
CA GLU A 98 -13.07 -6.07 8.36
C GLU A 98 -11.90 -5.17 7.94
N TRP A 99 -11.13 -4.67 8.90
CA TRP A 99 -10.11 -3.66 8.66
C TRP A 99 -8.83 -3.94 9.45
N ALA A 100 -7.70 -3.70 8.80
CA ALA A 100 -6.39 -3.62 9.42
C ALA A 100 -5.83 -2.21 9.24
N VAL A 101 -5.03 -1.78 10.22
CA VAL A 101 -4.27 -0.54 10.16
C VAL A 101 -2.79 -0.88 10.19
N VAL A 102 -2.06 -0.47 9.15
CA VAL A 102 -0.62 -0.62 9.05
C VAL A 102 0.03 0.72 9.39
N HIS A 103 0.60 0.81 10.58
CA HIS A 103 1.46 1.91 10.95
C HIS A 103 2.84 1.67 10.35
N TRP A 104 3.42 2.70 9.75
CA TRP A 104 4.70 2.56 9.08
C TRP A 104 5.60 3.78 9.31
N TRP A 105 6.90 3.52 9.21
CA TRP A 105 7.95 4.52 9.31
C TRP A 105 9.05 4.24 8.30
N SER A 106 9.54 5.28 7.62
CA SER A 106 10.73 5.23 6.77
C SER A 106 11.36 6.61 6.66
N GLN A 107 12.68 6.69 6.84
CA GLN A 107 13.47 7.93 6.64
C GLN A 107 12.87 9.17 7.33
N GLY A 108 12.43 9.03 8.59
CA GLY A 108 11.87 10.15 9.36
C GLY A 108 10.42 10.52 9.01
N THR A 109 9.81 9.84 8.04
CA THR A 109 8.39 9.97 7.71
C THR A 109 7.61 8.82 8.36
N TRP A 110 6.48 9.14 8.96
CA TRP A 110 5.58 8.17 9.58
C TRP A 110 4.16 8.36 9.05
N GLY A 111 3.38 7.28 9.06
CA GLY A 111 1.99 7.33 8.65
C GLY A 111 1.23 6.05 8.95
N ARG A 112 0.00 5.99 8.45
CA ARG A 112 -0.85 4.81 8.56
C ARG A 112 -1.60 4.53 7.26
N LEU A 113 -1.81 3.26 6.98
CA LEU A 113 -2.66 2.76 5.89
C LEU A 113 -3.80 1.97 6.51
N ARG A 114 -5.04 2.31 6.16
CA ARG A 114 -6.23 1.52 6.52
C ARG A 114 -6.59 0.62 5.35
N VAL A 115 -6.70 -0.67 5.60
CA VAL A 115 -6.81 -1.69 4.55
C VAL A 115 -7.97 -2.62 4.87
N ALA A 116 -8.85 -2.84 3.89
CA ALA A 116 -9.92 -3.82 4.02
C ALA A 116 -9.32 -5.22 4.08
N ILE A 117 -9.76 -6.03 5.03
CA ILE A 117 -9.41 -7.45 5.19
C ILE A 117 -10.71 -8.27 5.21
N ARG A 118 -10.70 -9.47 4.64
CA ARG A 118 -11.92 -10.30 4.45
C ARG A 118 -11.65 -11.75 4.79
#